data_AF-B0ZRQ0-F1
#
_entry.id   AF-B0ZRQ0-F1
#
_cell.length_a   1.000
_cell.length_b   1.000
_cell.length_c   1.000
_cell.angle_alpha   90.00
_cell.angle_beta   90.00
_cell.angle_gamma   90.00
#
_symmetry.space_group_name_H-M   'P 1'
#
loop_
_entity.id
_entity.type
_entity.pdbx_description
1 polymer ?
#
loop_
_entity_poly.entity_id
_entity_poly.type
_entity_poly.pdbx_seq_one_letter_code
_entity_poly.pdbx_strand_id
1 'polypeptide(L)'
;LLEALTLAEAEDDISLERLEFLGDSFLKFIIAANLFISHPKYHEGQLTNELTKIVRNDNLLKLGKSTPICEYIIGKPFNLLKNEGWIPPGYKLLSSKVKNLDEKVTSDLDGDKAVTHQKFSSKSIADVMKAILAAILLEFDERHAKYFISWLDKDIKFTINASAASLLPDDDNISSNEINKIYETNNLERLEKVIGYSFQNKLFMIRALTHSSYHHHDIAIESNQKLEFLGDTILQYIIARHFFNSHPDAKPAKLHDFQEAIVNNKCLAVIGIAIGVSKYVFQESPDLFRDIDQFAKIITCDYMIDDEMNYNDRTEALFENFTEEVKIPKPVSDVVEALIGAIYIDTGESIAEVTKAL
;
A
#
# COMPACT_ATOMS: atom_id res chain seq x y z
N LEU A 1 -0.96 19.20 -9.93
CA LEU A 1 -1.83 19.88 -8.94
C LEU A 1 -3.24 20.16 -9.46
N LEU A 2 -3.41 20.81 -10.62
CA LEU A 2 -4.74 21.07 -11.19
C LEU A 2 -5.55 19.77 -11.38
N GLU A 3 -4.94 18.75 -11.98
CA GLU A 3 -5.53 17.40 -12.10
C GLU A 3 -5.95 16.82 -10.74
N ALA A 4 -5.08 16.90 -9.72
CA ALA A 4 -5.37 16.41 -8.37
C ALA A 4 -6.52 17.15 -7.65
N LEU A 5 -6.84 18.37 -8.07
CA LEU A 5 -7.94 19.18 -7.51
C LEU A 5 -9.25 19.03 -8.29
N THR A 6 -9.23 18.30 -9.42
CA THR A 6 -10.37 18.16 -10.32
C THR A 6 -11.04 16.82 -10.10
N LEU A 7 -12.25 16.85 -9.53
CA LEU A 7 -13.08 15.68 -9.29
C LEU A 7 -13.68 15.16 -10.58
N ALA A 8 -13.96 13.85 -10.65
CA ALA A 8 -14.59 13.23 -11.82
C ALA A 8 -15.97 13.85 -12.12
N GLU A 9 -16.69 14.31 -11.10
CA GLU A 9 -17.98 15.00 -11.27
C GLU A 9 -17.86 16.37 -11.95
N ALA A 10 -16.65 16.91 -12.14
CA ALA A 10 -16.44 18.14 -12.90
C ALA A 10 -16.64 17.97 -14.41
N GLU A 11 -16.69 16.72 -14.93
CA GLU A 11 -16.80 16.42 -16.37
C GLU A 11 -15.75 17.16 -17.22
N ASP A 12 -14.55 17.33 -16.69
CA ASP A 12 -13.41 17.94 -17.38
C ASP A 12 -12.56 16.86 -18.09
N ASP A 13 -11.63 17.29 -18.95
CA ASP A 13 -10.69 16.40 -19.65
C ASP A 13 -9.65 15.76 -18.72
N ILE A 14 -9.53 16.29 -17.49
CA ILE A 14 -8.60 15.84 -16.44
C ILE A 14 -9.37 15.36 -15.20
N SER A 15 -8.85 14.33 -14.54
CA SER A 15 -9.48 13.72 -13.37
C SER A 15 -8.44 13.27 -12.36
N LEU A 16 -8.71 13.49 -11.07
CA LEU A 16 -7.83 13.10 -9.98
C LEU A 16 -7.74 11.58 -9.76
N GLU A 17 -8.65 10.78 -10.32
CA GLU A 17 -8.84 9.38 -9.91
C GLU A 17 -7.59 8.51 -10.09
N ARG A 18 -6.77 8.73 -11.14
CA ARG A 18 -5.50 8.00 -11.32
C ARG A 18 -4.46 8.39 -10.27
N LEU A 19 -4.43 9.67 -9.91
CA LEU A 19 -3.55 10.17 -8.85
C LEU A 19 -4.03 9.66 -7.48
N GLU A 20 -5.34 9.56 -7.27
CA GLU A 20 -5.92 8.97 -6.05
C GLU A 20 -5.51 7.50 -5.89
N PHE A 21 -5.59 6.70 -6.96
CA PHE A 21 -5.13 5.30 -6.96
C PHE A 21 -3.67 5.16 -6.47
N LEU A 22 -2.75 5.95 -7.05
CA LEU A 22 -1.34 5.93 -6.65
C LEU A 22 -1.14 6.47 -5.23
N GLY A 23 -1.85 7.55 -4.90
CA GLY A 23 -1.76 8.24 -3.62
C GLY A 23 -2.28 7.40 -2.45
N ASP A 24 -3.33 6.61 -2.65
CA ASP A 24 -3.86 5.67 -1.66
C ASP A 24 -2.81 4.62 -1.30
N SER A 25 -2.22 3.99 -2.32
CA SER A 25 -1.20 2.96 -2.15
C SER A 25 0.06 3.53 -1.47
N PHE A 26 0.53 4.70 -1.90
CA PHE A 26 1.69 5.36 -1.30
C PHE A 26 1.44 5.80 0.14
N LEU A 27 0.26 6.34 0.45
CA LEU A 27 -0.10 6.76 1.81
C LEU A 27 -0.11 5.56 2.77
N LYS A 28 -0.69 4.43 2.36
CA LYS A 28 -0.68 3.19 3.16
C LYS A 28 0.75 2.72 3.44
N PHE A 29 1.57 2.62 2.38
CA PHE A 29 2.97 2.24 2.48
C PHE A 29 3.74 3.13 3.46
N ILE A 30 3.70 4.45 3.28
CA ILE A 30 4.58 5.35 4.03
C ILE A 30 4.18 5.44 5.51
N ILE A 31 2.88 5.35 5.81
CA ILE A 31 2.39 5.28 7.18
C ILE A 31 2.71 3.92 7.81
N ALA A 32 2.56 2.81 7.08
CA ALA A 32 2.92 1.48 7.57
C ALA A 32 4.42 1.39 7.91
N ALA A 33 5.29 1.90 7.04
CA ALA A 33 6.73 2.01 7.30
C ALA A 33 7.01 2.86 8.55
N ASN A 34 6.37 4.02 8.69
CA ASN A 34 6.55 4.86 9.87
C ASN A 34 6.06 4.19 11.17
N LEU A 35 4.93 3.48 11.13
CA LEU A 35 4.38 2.76 12.29
C LEU A 35 5.28 1.59 12.69
N PHE A 36 5.76 0.82 11.71
CA PHE A 36 6.71 -0.28 11.93
C PHE A 36 7.97 0.22 12.65
N ILE A 37 8.49 1.37 12.22
CA ILE A 37 9.71 1.99 12.78
C ILE A 37 9.47 2.61 14.16
N SER A 38 8.39 3.37 14.32
CA SER A 38 8.10 4.12 15.55
C SER A 38 7.56 3.26 16.69
N HIS A 39 7.00 2.08 16.39
CA HIS A 39 6.42 1.17 17.38
C HIS A 39 7.01 -0.25 17.28
N PRO A 40 8.31 -0.47 17.60
CA PRO A 40 8.95 -1.78 17.49
C PRO A 40 8.29 -2.89 18.32
N LYS A 41 7.57 -2.52 19.40
CA LYS A 41 6.89 -3.48 20.28
C LYS A 41 5.49 -3.87 19.84
N TYR A 42 4.94 -3.23 18.80
CA TYR A 42 3.59 -3.53 18.34
C TYR A 42 3.60 -4.80 17.49
N HIS A 43 2.59 -5.65 17.67
CA HIS A 43 2.36 -6.79 16.79
C HIS A 43 1.59 -6.36 15.54
N GLU A 44 1.53 -7.22 14.52
CA GLU A 44 0.85 -6.97 13.22
C GLU A 44 -0.55 -6.38 13.40
N GLY A 45 -1.46 -7.05 14.12
CA GLY A 45 -2.81 -6.52 14.31
C GLY A 45 -2.92 -5.14 14.99
N GLN A 46 -1.95 -4.74 15.83
CA GLN A 46 -1.89 -3.39 16.40
C GLN A 46 -1.49 -2.38 15.33
N LEU A 47 -0.47 -2.72 14.53
CA LEU A 47 -0.02 -1.90 13.40
C LEU A 47 -1.15 -1.71 12.37
N THR A 48 -1.83 -2.78 11.98
CA THR A 48 -2.96 -2.77 11.05
C THR A 48 -4.11 -1.89 11.57
N ASN A 49 -4.42 -1.98 12.86
CA ASN A 49 -5.46 -1.15 13.48
C ASN A 49 -5.10 0.34 13.49
N GLU A 50 -3.86 0.69 13.85
CA GLU A 50 -3.40 2.09 13.83
C GLU A 50 -3.30 2.64 12.40
N LEU A 51 -2.77 1.86 11.45
CA LEU A 51 -2.73 2.22 10.03
C LEU A 51 -4.13 2.54 9.53
N THR A 52 -5.10 1.65 9.80
CA THR A 52 -6.50 1.85 9.39
C THR A 52 -7.09 3.12 9.99
N LYS A 53 -6.79 3.43 11.26
CA LYS A 53 -7.28 4.67 11.90
C LYS A 53 -6.75 5.93 11.22
N ILE A 54 -5.46 5.94 10.88
CA ILE A 54 -4.77 7.09 10.28
C ILE A 54 -5.24 7.31 8.83
N VAL A 55 -5.26 6.24 8.03
CA VAL A 55 -5.56 6.30 6.58
C VAL A 55 -7.06 6.38 6.27
N ARG A 56 -7.93 6.15 7.27
CA ARG A 56 -9.38 6.22 7.10
C ARG A 56 -9.82 7.56 6.48
N ASN A 57 -10.72 7.49 5.51
CA ASN A 57 -11.25 8.67 4.80
C ASN A 57 -11.84 9.74 5.76
N ASP A 58 -12.45 9.34 6.89
CA ASP A 58 -12.93 10.29 7.90
C ASP A 58 -11.82 11.12 8.55
N ASN A 59 -10.64 10.53 8.73
CA ASN A 59 -9.47 11.24 9.26
C ASN A 59 -8.94 12.23 8.21
N LEU A 60 -8.73 11.76 6.98
CA LEU A 60 -8.28 12.59 5.86
C LEU A 60 -9.26 13.74 5.57
N LEU A 61 -10.56 13.52 5.73
CA LEU A 61 -11.58 14.57 5.65
C LEU A 61 -11.39 15.65 6.72
N LYS A 62 -11.17 15.25 7.97
CA LYS A 62 -10.95 16.20 9.09
C LYS A 62 -9.70 17.03 8.84
N LEU A 63 -8.62 16.39 8.41
CA LEU A 63 -7.37 17.06 8.06
C LEU A 63 -7.58 18.00 6.86
N GLY A 64 -8.19 17.53 5.78
CA GLY A 64 -8.48 18.32 4.58
C GLY A 64 -9.33 19.56 4.88
N LYS A 65 -10.35 19.46 5.74
CA LYS A 65 -11.18 20.59 6.18
C LYS A 65 -10.44 21.63 7.03
N SER A 66 -9.35 21.23 7.68
CA SER A 66 -8.49 22.15 8.43
C SER A 66 -7.52 22.94 7.54
N THR A 67 -7.46 22.60 6.25
CA THR A 67 -6.60 23.24 5.25
C THR A 67 -7.41 24.09 4.26
N PRO A 68 -6.79 25.09 3.61
CA PRO A 68 -7.46 25.87 2.57
C PRO A 68 -7.67 25.09 1.27
N ILE A 69 -7.21 23.83 1.16
CA ILE A 69 -7.31 23.01 -0.06
C ILE A 69 -8.76 22.87 -0.54
N CYS A 70 -9.71 22.76 0.40
CA CYS A 70 -11.14 22.63 0.08
C CYS A 70 -11.68 23.79 -0.76
N GLU A 71 -11.08 24.98 -0.69
CA GLU A 71 -11.50 26.16 -1.46
C GLU A 71 -11.09 26.10 -2.94
N TYR A 72 -10.11 25.25 -3.26
CA TYR A 72 -9.55 25.11 -4.61
C TYR A 72 -10.08 23.88 -5.36
N ILE A 73 -10.95 23.08 -4.75
CA ILE A 73 -11.52 21.88 -5.37
C ILE A 73 -12.50 22.27 -6.48
N ILE A 74 -12.32 21.64 -7.64
CA ILE A 74 -13.20 21.75 -8.79
C ILE A 74 -14.02 20.47 -8.84
N GLY A 75 -15.33 20.53 -8.58
CA GLY A 75 -16.17 19.33 -8.63
C GLY A 75 -17.57 19.55 -9.15
N LYS A 76 -17.77 20.62 -9.92
CA LYS A 76 -18.98 20.82 -10.72
C LYS A 76 -18.57 21.19 -12.13
N PRO A 77 -19.30 20.72 -13.15
CA PRO A 77 -19.04 21.09 -14.52
C PRO A 77 -19.30 22.58 -14.69
N PHE A 78 -18.42 23.23 -15.44
CA PHE A 78 -18.60 24.62 -15.81
C PHE A 78 -19.67 24.70 -16.92
N ASN A 79 -20.93 24.85 -16.52
CA ASN A 79 -22.04 24.98 -17.46
C ASN A 79 -22.80 26.30 -17.27
N LEU A 80 -22.54 27.26 -18.17
CA LEU A 80 -23.20 28.58 -18.17
C LEU A 80 -24.73 28.52 -18.35
N LEU A 81 -25.26 27.44 -18.93
CA LEU A 81 -26.69 27.29 -19.23
C LEU A 81 -27.47 26.62 -18.10
N LYS A 82 -26.79 25.87 -17.21
CA LYS A 82 -27.42 25.14 -16.09
C LYS A 82 -27.02 25.66 -14.70
N ASN A 83 -25.86 26.32 -14.56
CA ASN A 83 -25.46 26.92 -13.29
C ASN A 83 -26.02 28.35 -13.16
N GLU A 84 -27.23 28.46 -12.63
CA GLU A 84 -27.84 29.75 -12.24
C GLU A 84 -27.07 30.49 -11.12
N GLY A 85 -26.01 29.87 -10.56
CA GLY A 85 -25.24 30.39 -9.42
C GLY A 85 -23.77 30.73 -9.70
N TRP A 86 -23.27 30.66 -10.94
CA TRP A 86 -21.89 31.08 -11.22
C TRP A 86 -21.78 32.60 -11.14
N ILE A 87 -20.90 33.07 -10.24
CA ILE A 87 -20.67 34.48 -9.99
C ILE A 87 -19.23 34.81 -10.40
N PRO A 88 -18.99 35.71 -11.37
CA PRO A 88 -17.65 36.06 -11.78
C PRO A 88 -16.86 36.70 -10.62
N PRO A 89 -15.53 36.49 -10.54
CA PRO A 89 -14.69 37.13 -9.54
C PRO A 89 -14.90 38.65 -9.51
N GLY A 90 -15.17 39.21 -8.33
CA GLY A 90 -15.42 40.65 -8.16
C GLY A 90 -16.88 41.09 -8.28
N TYR A 91 -17.82 40.19 -8.58
CA TYR A 91 -19.25 40.50 -8.60
C TYR A 91 -19.81 40.62 -7.17
N LYS A 92 -20.40 41.77 -6.86
CA LYS A 92 -20.98 42.08 -5.55
C LYS A 92 -22.49 42.23 -5.69
N LEU A 93 -23.25 41.36 -5.01
CA LEU A 93 -24.71 41.47 -4.98
C LEU A 93 -25.11 42.76 -4.24
N LEU A 94 -25.77 43.68 -4.93
CA LEU A 94 -26.29 44.92 -4.32
C LEU A 94 -27.41 44.54 -3.34
N SER A 95 -27.18 44.73 -2.05
CA SER A 95 -28.04 44.32 -0.92
C SER A 95 -29.40 45.03 -0.83
N SER A 96 -29.81 45.79 -1.84
CA SER A 96 -30.98 46.66 -1.78
C SER A 96 -32.32 45.99 -2.12
N LYS A 97 -32.37 44.67 -2.37
CA LYS A 97 -33.63 43.94 -2.65
C LYS A 97 -34.02 42.85 -1.64
N VAL A 98 -33.27 42.65 -0.55
CA VAL A 98 -33.60 41.65 0.49
C VAL A 98 -34.14 42.36 1.74
N LYS A 99 -35.24 43.09 1.61
CA LYS A 99 -35.90 43.74 2.76
C LYS A 99 -37.31 43.25 3.07
N ASN A 100 -37.89 42.34 2.28
CA ASN A 100 -39.25 41.83 2.53
C ASN A 100 -39.36 40.33 2.26
N LEU A 101 -38.63 39.50 3.01
CA LEU A 101 -38.99 38.08 3.17
C LEU A 101 -38.82 37.74 4.65
N ASP A 102 -39.97 37.52 5.28
CA ASP A 102 -40.18 37.34 6.71
C ASP A 102 -39.47 36.10 7.28
N GLU A 103 -39.11 36.21 8.56
CA GLU A 103 -38.47 35.20 9.43
C GLU A 103 -39.34 33.96 9.75
N LYS A 104 -40.16 33.47 8.81
CA LYS A 104 -41.01 32.28 9.01
C LYS A 104 -41.06 31.36 7.80
N VAL A 105 -39.91 30.92 7.30
CA VAL A 105 -39.79 29.64 6.58
C VAL A 105 -38.49 28.96 6.98
N THR A 106 -38.46 28.42 8.20
CA THR A 106 -37.46 27.46 8.64
C THR A 106 -38.12 26.08 8.69
N SER A 107 -38.44 25.49 7.55
CA SER A 107 -38.46 24.02 7.44
C SER A 107 -38.41 23.51 6.01
N ASP A 108 -39.06 24.16 5.03
CA ASP A 108 -39.19 23.52 3.72
C ASP A 108 -39.25 24.54 2.58
N LEU A 109 -38.10 25.10 2.15
CA LEU A 109 -37.99 25.74 0.84
C LEU A 109 -36.54 25.67 0.31
N ASP A 110 -36.39 24.85 -0.73
CA ASP A 110 -35.52 25.13 -1.88
C ASP A 110 -35.87 26.52 -2.45
N GLY A 111 -34.86 27.36 -2.68
CA GLY A 111 -35.01 28.67 -3.32
C GLY A 111 -34.27 29.77 -2.55
N ASP A 112 -33.51 30.59 -3.29
CA ASP A 112 -32.79 31.79 -2.84
C ASP A 112 -31.48 31.62 -2.05
N LYS A 113 -30.51 30.91 -2.64
CA LYS A 113 -29.10 31.09 -2.26
C LYS A 113 -28.24 31.35 -3.48
N ALA A 114 -27.58 32.50 -3.53
CA ALA A 114 -26.37 32.67 -4.33
C ALA A 114 -25.42 31.52 -3.97
N VAL A 115 -25.27 30.53 -4.87
CA VAL A 115 -24.51 29.31 -4.61
C VAL A 115 -23.03 29.59 -4.82
N THR A 116 -22.40 30.37 -3.93
CA THR A 116 -20.94 30.56 -3.94
C THR A 116 -20.18 29.36 -3.36
N HIS A 117 -20.90 28.38 -2.80
CA HIS A 117 -20.32 27.23 -2.12
C HIS A 117 -20.63 25.95 -2.88
N GLN A 118 -19.58 25.20 -3.23
CA GLN A 118 -19.71 23.84 -3.75
C GLN A 118 -19.89 22.88 -2.56
N LYS A 119 -20.80 21.91 -2.70
CA LYS A 119 -21.01 20.85 -1.71
C LYS A 119 -20.41 19.57 -2.28
N PHE A 120 -19.45 19.01 -1.56
CA PHE A 120 -18.77 17.77 -1.93
C PHE A 120 -19.10 16.65 -0.92
N SER A 121 -18.90 15.41 -1.35
CA SER A 121 -18.98 14.28 -0.43
C SER A 121 -17.76 14.25 0.50
N SER A 122 -17.91 13.60 1.66
CA SER A 122 -16.79 13.34 2.56
C SER A 122 -15.66 12.56 1.89
N LYS A 123 -16.02 11.66 0.96
CA LYS A 123 -15.08 10.83 0.21
C LYS A 123 -14.24 11.68 -0.75
N SER A 124 -14.87 12.59 -1.48
CA SER A 124 -14.23 13.47 -2.47
C SER A 124 -13.05 14.26 -1.89
N ILE A 125 -13.16 14.79 -0.66
CA ILE A 125 -12.06 15.53 -0.03
C ILE A 125 -10.89 14.59 0.28
N ALA A 126 -11.15 13.41 0.83
CA ALA A 126 -10.10 12.43 1.12
C ALA A 126 -9.38 11.99 -0.17
N ASP A 127 -10.12 11.78 -1.24
CA ASP A 127 -9.60 11.41 -2.56
C ASP A 127 -8.69 12.50 -3.13
N VAL A 128 -9.09 13.78 -3.01
CA VAL A 128 -8.24 14.94 -3.35
C VAL A 128 -6.94 14.96 -2.54
N MET A 129 -6.98 14.69 -1.24
CA MET A 129 -5.77 14.67 -0.41
C MET A 129 -4.76 13.61 -0.90
N LYS A 130 -5.26 12.40 -1.24
CA LYS A 130 -4.43 11.33 -1.80
C LYS A 130 -3.88 11.70 -3.18
N ALA A 131 -4.71 12.31 -4.04
CA ALA A 131 -4.27 12.75 -5.35
C ALA A 131 -3.20 13.85 -5.28
N ILE A 132 -3.29 14.78 -4.32
CA ILE A 132 -2.26 15.80 -4.09
C ILE A 132 -0.96 15.13 -3.62
N LEU A 133 -1.06 14.17 -2.70
CA LEU A 133 0.11 13.40 -2.23
C LEU A 133 0.81 12.70 -3.40
N ALA A 134 0.06 12.04 -4.28
CA ALA A 134 0.61 11.42 -5.49
C ALA A 134 1.24 12.44 -6.44
N ALA A 135 0.61 13.60 -6.64
CA ALA A 135 1.18 14.66 -7.48
C ALA A 135 2.52 15.18 -6.92
N ILE A 136 2.62 15.34 -5.60
CA ILE A 136 3.89 15.73 -4.94
C ILE A 136 4.95 14.65 -5.12
N LEU A 137 4.57 13.38 -4.94
CA LEU A 137 5.47 12.24 -5.11
C LEU A 137 6.02 12.12 -6.53
N LEU A 138 5.18 12.37 -7.55
CA LEU A 138 5.56 12.27 -8.96
C LEU A 138 6.43 13.44 -9.42
N GLU A 139 6.13 14.66 -8.97
CA GLU A 139 6.87 15.86 -9.36
C GLU A 139 8.20 16.01 -8.59
N PHE A 140 8.22 15.57 -7.32
CA PHE A 140 9.37 15.71 -6.44
C PHE A 140 9.92 14.33 -6.02
N ASP A 141 9.93 14.04 -4.72
CA ASP A 141 10.43 12.79 -4.15
C ASP A 141 9.63 12.40 -2.89
N GLU A 142 9.97 11.24 -2.35
CA GLU A 142 9.37 10.70 -1.12
C GLU A 142 9.51 11.64 0.08
N ARG A 143 10.58 12.44 0.16
CA ARG A 143 10.83 13.34 1.29
C ARG A 143 9.82 14.48 1.31
N HIS A 144 9.48 15.03 0.14
CA HIS A 144 8.45 16.06 0.02
C HIS A 144 7.07 15.51 0.36
N ALA A 145 6.80 14.25 -0.01
CA ALA A 145 5.56 13.57 0.34
C ALA A 145 5.45 13.32 1.86
N LYS A 146 6.54 12.87 2.52
CA LYS A 146 6.64 12.76 4.00
C LYS A 146 6.40 14.13 4.67
N TYR A 147 7.02 15.20 4.15
CA TYR A 147 6.81 16.55 4.65
C TYR A 147 5.34 17.00 4.54
N PHE A 148 4.70 16.74 3.40
CA PHE A 148 3.30 17.06 3.20
C PHE A 148 2.40 16.34 4.20
N ILE A 149 2.63 15.04 4.46
CA ILE A 149 1.87 14.29 5.47
C ILE A 149 2.06 14.87 6.87
N SER A 150 3.30 15.18 7.27
CA SER A 150 3.56 15.82 8.58
C SER A 150 3.01 17.25 8.69
N TRP A 151 2.85 17.94 7.55
CA TRP A 151 2.19 19.25 7.51
C TRP A 151 0.67 19.11 7.69
N LEU A 152 0.07 18.09 7.08
CA LEU A 152 -1.36 17.78 7.23
C LEU A 152 -1.69 17.34 8.66
N ASP A 153 -0.94 16.37 9.17
CA ASP A 153 -1.15 15.79 10.48
C ASP A 153 0.12 15.96 11.33
N LYS A 154 0.06 16.89 12.27
CA LYS A 154 1.20 17.24 13.15
C LYS A 154 1.55 16.12 14.12
N ASP A 155 0.65 15.17 14.34
CA ASP A 155 0.90 14.01 15.19
C ASP A 155 1.75 12.96 14.46
N ILE A 156 1.77 12.98 13.13
CA ILE A 156 2.61 12.10 12.30
C ILE A 156 3.99 12.73 12.13
N LYS A 157 4.97 12.15 12.84
CA LYS A 157 6.38 12.49 12.69
C LYS A 157 7.11 11.34 12.05
N PHE A 158 7.73 11.59 10.90
CA PHE A 158 8.64 10.65 10.27
C PHE A 158 10.01 10.73 10.94
N THR A 159 10.49 9.60 11.45
CA THR A 159 11.85 9.50 11.98
C THR A 159 12.83 9.53 10.81
N ILE A 160 13.76 10.49 10.81
CA ILE A 160 14.82 10.57 9.82
C ILE A 160 15.98 9.71 10.34
N ASN A 161 16.43 8.74 9.55
CA ASN A 161 17.59 7.87 9.83
C ASN A 161 17.42 7.01 11.10
N ALA A 162 16.29 6.29 11.24
CA ALA A 162 16.28 5.18 12.18
C ALA A 162 17.26 4.13 11.68
N SER A 163 18.37 3.92 12.40
CA SER A 163 19.33 2.89 11.99
C SER A 163 18.62 1.54 12.04
N ALA A 164 18.87 0.65 11.08
CA ALA A 164 18.31 -0.71 11.07
C ALA A 164 18.53 -1.45 12.40
N ALA A 165 19.60 -1.09 13.14
CA ALA A 165 19.93 -1.64 14.45
C ALA A 165 18.96 -1.21 15.58
N SER A 166 18.29 -0.06 15.46
CA SER A 166 17.32 0.44 16.45
C SER A 166 15.86 0.04 16.18
N LEU A 167 15.60 -0.59 15.04
CA LEU A 167 14.26 -0.95 14.57
C LEU A 167 13.77 -2.30 15.08
N LEU A 168 14.69 -3.09 15.64
CA LEU A 168 14.38 -4.37 16.23
C LEU A 168 14.31 -4.20 17.74
N PRO A 169 13.31 -4.77 18.42
CA PRO A 169 13.28 -4.75 19.87
C PRO A 169 14.59 -5.33 20.42
N ASP A 170 15.16 -4.68 21.42
CA ASP A 170 16.36 -5.10 22.17
C ASP A 170 16.21 -6.50 22.82
N ASP A 171 15.04 -7.15 22.69
CA ASP A 171 14.69 -8.43 23.30
C ASP A 171 15.34 -9.65 22.60
N ASP A 172 15.93 -9.47 21.41
CA ASP A 172 16.69 -10.53 20.76
C ASP A 172 18.12 -10.56 21.34
N ASN A 173 18.28 -11.25 22.47
CA ASN A 173 19.59 -11.70 22.98
C ASN A 173 20.24 -12.77 22.06
N ILE A 174 19.99 -12.73 20.75
CA ILE A 174 20.54 -13.69 19.79
C ILE A 174 21.97 -13.25 19.48
N SER A 175 22.93 -14.12 19.80
CA SER A 175 24.33 -13.86 19.51
C SER A 175 24.56 -13.86 17.99
N SER A 176 25.47 -13.01 17.51
CA SER A 176 25.93 -13.05 16.11
C SER A 176 26.43 -14.44 15.68
N ASN A 177 26.95 -15.24 16.61
CA ASN A 177 27.34 -16.63 16.34
C ASN A 177 26.14 -17.53 16.05
N GLU A 178 25.01 -17.33 16.73
CA GLU A 178 23.78 -18.11 16.53
C GLU A 178 23.11 -17.75 15.21
N ILE A 179 23.05 -16.45 14.89
CA ILE A 179 22.57 -15.95 13.59
C ILE A 179 23.37 -16.59 12.46
N ASN A 180 24.71 -16.59 12.56
CA ASN A 180 25.56 -17.21 11.55
C ASN A 180 25.36 -18.72 11.47
N LYS A 181 25.20 -19.40 12.61
CA LYS A 181 24.93 -20.84 12.65
C LYS A 181 23.61 -21.20 11.95
N ILE A 182 22.53 -20.46 12.21
CA ILE A 182 21.23 -20.67 11.56
C ILE A 182 21.36 -20.42 10.04
N TYR A 183 22.03 -19.33 9.67
CA TYR A 183 22.26 -18.97 8.27
C TYR A 183 23.03 -20.05 7.50
N GLU A 184 24.13 -20.56 8.06
CA GLU A 184 24.98 -21.57 7.43
C GLU A 184 24.31 -22.94 7.38
N THR A 185 23.67 -23.38 8.48
CA THR A 185 23.00 -24.68 8.56
C THR A 185 21.86 -24.81 7.55
N ASN A 186 21.16 -23.71 7.26
CA ASN A 186 20.05 -23.67 6.31
C ASN A 186 20.48 -23.23 4.90
N ASN A 187 21.77 -22.99 4.67
CA ASN A 187 22.34 -22.60 3.38
C ASN A 187 21.61 -21.39 2.75
N LEU A 188 21.37 -20.35 3.57
CA LEU A 188 20.59 -19.17 3.17
C LEU A 188 21.30 -18.33 2.09
N GLU A 189 22.62 -18.46 1.94
CA GLU A 189 23.38 -17.84 0.84
C GLU A 189 22.82 -18.22 -0.55
N ARG A 190 22.31 -19.45 -0.69
CA ARG A 190 21.68 -19.88 -1.94
C ARG A 190 20.40 -19.11 -2.22
N LEU A 191 19.60 -18.84 -1.19
CA LEU A 191 18.38 -18.06 -1.35
C LEU A 191 18.71 -16.59 -1.69
N GLU A 192 19.73 -16.00 -1.05
CA GLU A 192 20.22 -14.65 -1.39
C GLU A 192 20.60 -14.52 -2.88
N LYS A 193 21.25 -15.54 -3.44
CA LYS A 193 21.58 -15.58 -4.87
C LYS A 193 20.34 -15.68 -5.76
N VAL A 194 19.31 -16.39 -5.31
CA VAL A 194 18.05 -16.57 -6.05
C VAL A 194 17.23 -15.27 -6.05
N ILE A 195 17.13 -14.58 -4.91
CA ILE A 195 16.43 -13.29 -4.79
C ILE A 195 17.26 -12.12 -5.35
N GLY A 196 18.55 -12.33 -5.66
CA GLY A 196 19.43 -11.28 -6.19
C GLY A 196 19.81 -10.20 -5.16
N TYR A 197 19.68 -10.48 -3.86
CA TYR A 197 19.97 -9.53 -2.77
C TYR A 197 20.80 -10.21 -1.67
N SER A 198 21.80 -9.50 -1.16
CA SER A 198 22.64 -9.95 -0.04
C SER A 198 22.40 -9.07 1.17
N PHE A 199 21.91 -9.68 2.25
CA PHE A 199 21.54 -8.97 3.48
C PHE A 199 22.78 -8.51 4.24
N GLN A 200 22.77 -7.25 4.66
CA GLN A 200 23.76 -6.71 5.58
C GLN A 200 23.55 -7.31 6.98
N ASN A 201 22.28 -7.39 7.41
CA ASN A 201 21.88 -8.06 8.63
C ASN A 201 21.05 -9.31 8.34
N LYS A 202 21.71 -10.48 8.45
CA LYS A 202 21.12 -11.82 8.26
C LYS A 202 19.89 -12.09 9.15
N LEU A 203 19.74 -11.37 10.26
CA LEU A 203 18.58 -11.54 11.15
C LEU A 203 17.27 -11.15 10.44
N PHE A 204 17.29 -10.12 9.58
CA PHE A 204 16.08 -9.74 8.83
C PHE A 204 15.61 -10.85 7.91
N MET A 205 16.54 -11.50 7.21
CA MET A 205 16.26 -12.65 6.37
C MET A 205 15.71 -13.83 7.18
N ILE A 206 16.34 -14.17 8.31
CA ILE A 206 15.90 -15.27 9.18
C ILE A 206 14.48 -15.00 9.70
N ARG A 207 14.18 -13.78 10.16
CA ARG A 207 12.85 -13.40 10.63
C ARG A 207 11.81 -13.46 9.52
N ALA A 208 12.12 -12.97 8.31
CA ALA A 208 11.22 -13.04 7.17
C ALA A 208 10.83 -14.49 6.81
N LEU A 209 11.75 -15.44 7.03
CA LEU A 209 11.52 -16.87 6.79
C LEU A 209 10.87 -17.60 7.99
N THR A 210 10.72 -16.94 9.14
CA THR A 210 10.23 -17.57 10.38
C THR A 210 8.72 -17.50 10.51
N HIS A 211 8.04 -18.64 10.38
CA HIS A 211 6.62 -18.75 10.66
C HIS A 211 6.34 -18.79 12.17
N SER A 212 5.17 -18.31 12.59
CA SER A 212 4.71 -18.27 13.99
C SER A 212 4.75 -19.61 14.75
N SER A 213 4.75 -20.73 14.02
CA SER A 213 4.83 -22.08 14.62
C SER A 213 6.25 -22.54 14.96
N TYR A 214 7.29 -21.80 14.57
CA TYR A 214 8.67 -22.26 14.67
C TYR A 214 9.30 -21.87 16.02
N HIS A 215 9.91 -22.84 16.71
CA HIS A 215 10.53 -22.64 18.01
C HIS A 215 11.97 -23.17 17.98
N HIS A 216 12.97 -22.29 18.02
CA HIS A 216 14.37 -22.72 17.93
C HIS A 216 15.06 -22.77 19.30
N HIS A 217 15.12 -23.94 19.94
CA HIS A 217 16.06 -24.24 21.04
C HIS A 217 16.16 -23.12 22.10
N ASP A 218 15.02 -22.70 22.64
CA ASP A 218 14.86 -21.61 23.62
C ASP A 218 15.18 -20.17 23.14
N ILE A 219 15.53 -20.01 21.86
CA ILE A 219 15.70 -18.71 21.21
C ILE A 219 14.34 -18.27 20.65
N ALA A 220 13.81 -17.18 21.21
CA ALA A 220 12.62 -16.52 20.69
C ALA A 220 13.01 -15.67 19.46
N ILE A 221 12.77 -16.22 18.27
CA ILE A 221 12.88 -15.45 17.01
C ILE A 221 11.50 -14.87 16.72
N GLU A 222 11.44 -13.55 16.51
CA GLU A 222 10.20 -12.87 16.12
C GLU A 222 9.66 -13.44 14.80
N SER A 223 8.33 -13.63 14.72
CA SER A 223 7.66 -14.13 13.51
C SER A 223 7.72 -13.11 12.37
N ASN A 224 7.55 -13.61 11.15
CA ASN A 224 7.52 -12.81 9.93
C ASN A 224 6.33 -11.83 9.84
N GLN A 225 5.32 -11.93 10.69
CA GLN A 225 4.04 -11.20 10.57
C GLN A 225 4.17 -9.67 10.49
N LYS A 226 5.12 -9.07 11.22
CA LYS A 226 5.34 -7.62 11.14
C LYS A 226 6.03 -7.22 9.84
N LEU A 227 6.92 -8.07 9.33
CA LEU A 227 7.59 -7.87 8.05
C LEU A 227 6.61 -8.11 6.90
N GLU A 228 5.70 -9.09 7.01
CA GLU A 228 4.55 -9.32 6.11
C GLU A 228 3.70 -8.04 6.03
N PHE A 229 3.27 -7.50 7.18
CA PHE A 229 2.51 -6.24 7.24
C PHE A 229 3.19 -5.10 6.46
N LEU A 230 4.49 -4.91 6.65
CA LEU A 230 5.23 -3.87 5.94
C LEU A 230 5.36 -4.19 4.45
N GLY A 231 5.74 -5.42 4.14
CA GLY A 231 5.97 -5.92 2.79
C GLY A 231 4.75 -5.88 1.89
N ASP A 232 3.57 -6.24 2.41
CA ASP A 232 2.29 -6.13 1.70
C ASP A 232 2.05 -4.70 1.22
N THR A 233 2.18 -3.72 2.11
CA THR A 233 1.97 -2.31 1.73
C THR A 233 3.01 -1.79 0.72
N ILE A 234 4.26 -2.25 0.82
CA ILE A 234 5.32 -1.92 -0.15
C ILE A 234 5.00 -2.53 -1.51
N LEU A 235 4.64 -3.81 -1.56
CA LEU A 235 4.31 -4.52 -2.78
C LEU A 235 3.11 -3.86 -3.48
N GLN A 236 2.05 -3.56 -2.72
CA GLN A 236 0.89 -2.84 -3.24
C GLN A 236 1.30 -1.52 -3.91
N TYR A 237 2.17 -0.73 -3.26
CA TYR A 237 2.65 0.52 -3.83
C TYR A 237 3.53 0.34 -5.07
N ILE A 238 4.48 -0.61 -5.07
CA ILE A 238 5.35 -0.87 -6.22
C ILE A 238 4.52 -1.27 -7.45
N ILE A 239 3.56 -2.18 -7.27
CA ILE A 239 2.65 -2.62 -8.33
C ILE A 239 1.73 -1.48 -8.79
N ALA A 240 1.15 -0.71 -7.88
CA ALA A 240 0.34 0.46 -8.22
C ALA A 240 1.15 1.48 -9.04
N ARG A 241 2.40 1.76 -8.65
CA ARG A 241 3.30 2.65 -9.38
C ARG A 241 3.65 2.09 -10.76
N HIS A 242 3.87 0.78 -10.86
CA HIS A 242 4.11 0.13 -12.15
C HIS A 242 2.91 0.26 -13.09
N PHE A 243 1.68 -0.01 -12.63
CA PHE A 243 0.49 0.14 -13.47
C PHE A 243 0.15 1.59 -13.82
N PHE A 244 0.34 2.50 -12.87
CA PHE A 244 0.20 3.93 -13.13
C PHE A 244 1.10 4.40 -14.28
N ASN A 245 2.33 3.89 -14.37
CA ASN A 245 3.29 4.27 -15.41
C ASN A 245 3.09 3.51 -16.72
N SER A 246 2.83 2.20 -16.65
CA SER A 246 2.71 1.33 -17.84
C SER A 246 1.37 1.47 -18.57
N HIS A 247 0.33 1.93 -17.87
CA HIS A 247 -1.02 2.09 -18.42
C HIS A 247 -1.53 3.54 -18.24
N PRO A 248 -0.98 4.51 -18.99
CA PRO A 248 -1.36 5.93 -18.87
C PRO A 248 -2.84 6.18 -19.17
N ASP A 249 -3.42 5.42 -20.11
CA ASP A 249 -4.80 5.61 -20.57
C ASP A 249 -5.82 4.73 -19.83
N ALA A 250 -5.37 3.90 -18.87
CA ALA A 250 -6.27 3.02 -18.14
C ALA A 250 -7.08 3.80 -17.10
N LYS A 251 -8.37 3.45 -17.04
CA LYS A 251 -9.27 3.96 -16.00
C LYS A 251 -8.87 3.39 -14.63
N PRO A 252 -9.09 4.15 -13.53
CA PRO A 252 -8.76 3.74 -12.16
C PRO A 252 -9.35 2.39 -11.76
N ALA A 253 -10.62 2.14 -12.10
CA ALA A 253 -11.26 0.85 -11.82
C ALA A 253 -10.46 -0.33 -12.40
N LYS A 254 -9.95 -0.18 -13.63
CA LYS A 254 -9.13 -1.19 -14.28
C LYS A 254 -7.75 -1.35 -13.62
N LEU A 255 -7.17 -0.26 -13.10
CA LEU A 255 -5.92 -0.31 -12.35
C LEU A 255 -6.09 -1.07 -11.02
N HIS A 256 -7.21 -0.85 -10.32
CA HIS A 256 -7.58 -1.63 -9.14
C HIS A 256 -7.80 -3.11 -9.48
N ASP A 257 -8.55 -3.42 -10.54
CA ASP A 257 -8.79 -4.79 -10.99
C ASP A 257 -7.46 -5.52 -11.27
N PHE A 258 -6.51 -4.85 -11.93
CA PHE A 258 -5.17 -5.40 -12.17
C PHE A 258 -4.38 -5.63 -10.88
N GLN A 259 -4.44 -4.67 -9.96
CA GLN A 259 -3.74 -4.78 -8.68
C GLN A 259 -4.27 -5.96 -7.85
N GLU A 260 -5.59 -6.11 -7.73
CA GLU A 260 -6.21 -7.23 -6.99
C GLU A 260 -5.96 -8.59 -7.66
N ALA A 261 -5.95 -8.64 -8.99
CA ALA A 261 -5.67 -9.87 -9.74
C ALA A 261 -4.22 -10.37 -9.54
N ILE A 262 -3.28 -9.47 -9.32
CA ILE A 262 -1.85 -9.81 -9.23
C ILE A 262 -1.38 -9.92 -7.77
N VAL A 263 -1.80 -8.99 -6.90
CA VAL A 263 -1.46 -8.98 -5.48
C VAL A 263 -2.52 -9.77 -4.71
N ASN A 264 -2.40 -11.09 -4.76
CA ASN A 264 -3.20 -11.98 -3.92
C ASN A 264 -2.38 -13.20 -3.48
N ASN A 265 -2.84 -13.83 -2.40
CA ASN A 265 -2.16 -14.98 -1.78
C ASN A 265 -1.89 -16.14 -2.74
N LYS A 266 -2.76 -16.35 -3.74
CA LYS A 266 -2.59 -17.44 -4.73
C LYS A 266 -1.40 -17.14 -5.64
N CYS A 267 -1.38 -15.96 -6.26
CA CYS A 267 -0.29 -15.51 -7.14
C CYS A 267 1.05 -15.49 -6.40
N LEU A 268 1.06 -14.94 -5.18
CA LEU A 268 2.25 -14.86 -4.36
C LEU A 268 2.77 -16.23 -3.90
N ALA A 269 1.88 -17.15 -3.53
CA ALA A 269 2.28 -18.51 -3.19
C ALA A 269 2.88 -19.26 -4.41
N VAL A 270 2.32 -19.05 -5.60
CA VAL A 270 2.86 -19.59 -6.85
C VAL A 270 4.27 -19.05 -7.09
N ILE A 271 4.46 -17.74 -7.00
CA ILE A 271 5.76 -17.08 -7.15
C ILE A 271 6.76 -17.61 -6.10
N GLY A 272 6.36 -17.71 -4.84
CA GLY A 272 7.19 -18.21 -3.75
C GLY A 272 7.67 -19.65 -3.97
N ILE A 273 6.86 -20.50 -4.62
CA ILE A 273 7.27 -21.86 -5.00
C ILE A 273 8.17 -21.86 -6.24
N ALA A 274 7.83 -21.08 -7.27
CA ALA A 274 8.59 -20.99 -8.51
C ALA A 274 10.02 -20.51 -8.25
N ILE A 275 10.18 -19.51 -7.38
CA ILE A 275 11.49 -18.99 -6.93
C ILE A 275 12.16 -19.99 -5.96
N GLY A 276 11.39 -20.84 -5.28
CA GLY A 276 11.91 -21.87 -4.38
C GLY A 276 12.09 -21.41 -2.93
N VAL A 277 11.52 -20.26 -2.58
CA VAL A 277 11.48 -19.70 -1.20
C VAL A 277 10.77 -20.66 -0.24
N SER A 278 9.77 -21.40 -0.72
CA SER A 278 9.00 -22.37 0.08
C SER A 278 9.86 -23.42 0.79
N LYS A 279 11.07 -23.72 0.27
CA LYS A 279 12.03 -24.67 0.84
C LYS A 279 12.78 -24.12 2.06
N TYR A 280 12.72 -22.81 2.28
CA TYR A 280 13.46 -22.08 3.30
C TYR A 280 12.57 -21.59 4.45
N VAL A 281 11.27 -21.89 4.43
CA VAL A 281 10.33 -21.47 5.49
C VAL A 281 10.62 -22.26 6.76
N PHE A 282 10.97 -21.56 7.85
CA PHE A 282 11.14 -22.16 9.16
C PHE A 282 9.76 -22.37 9.80
N GLN A 283 9.38 -23.62 9.98
CA GLN A 283 8.08 -24.03 10.51
C GLN A 283 8.19 -25.42 11.18
N GLU A 284 7.26 -25.73 12.07
CA GLU A 284 7.17 -27.03 12.78
C GLU A 284 5.77 -27.65 12.70
N SER A 285 4.88 -27.08 11.87
CA SER A 285 3.50 -27.55 11.70
C SER A 285 3.44 -28.64 10.61
N PRO A 286 3.06 -29.89 10.96
CA PRO A 286 2.95 -30.97 9.97
C PRO A 286 1.91 -30.68 8.88
N ASP A 287 0.82 -30.00 9.24
CA ASP A 287 -0.22 -29.63 8.29
C ASP A 287 0.30 -28.60 7.27
N LEU A 288 1.03 -27.58 7.73
CA LEU A 288 1.63 -26.59 6.84
C LEU A 288 2.64 -27.24 5.89
N PHE A 289 3.47 -28.15 6.39
CA PHE A 289 4.42 -28.89 5.56
C PHE A 289 3.70 -29.66 4.45
N ARG A 290 2.61 -30.38 4.78
CA ARG A 290 1.80 -31.12 3.80
C ARG A 290 1.18 -30.19 2.76
N ASP A 291 0.62 -29.07 3.20
CA ASP A 291 -0.03 -28.10 2.31
C ASP A 291 0.97 -27.49 1.32
N ILE A 292 2.17 -27.11 1.79
CA ILE A 292 3.26 -26.60 0.93
C ILE A 292 3.72 -27.67 -0.07
N ASP A 293 3.97 -28.90 0.39
CA ASP A 293 4.45 -30.00 -0.46
C ASP A 293 3.42 -30.38 -1.54
N GLN A 294 2.14 -30.47 -1.18
CA GLN A 294 1.07 -30.75 -2.14
C GLN A 294 0.96 -29.64 -3.19
N PHE A 295 0.97 -28.38 -2.75
CA PHE A 295 0.88 -27.22 -3.65
C PHE A 295 2.10 -27.13 -4.56
N ALA A 296 3.31 -27.38 -4.04
CA ALA A 296 4.55 -27.40 -4.83
C ALA A 296 4.57 -28.51 -5.87
N LYS A 297 4.02 -29.69 -5.55
CA LYS A 297 3.88 -30.80 -6.52
C LYS A 297 2.96 -30.43 -7.67
N ILE A 298 1.83 -29.80 -7.40
CA ILE A 298 0.89 -29.34 -8.44
C ILE A 298 1.61 -28.38 -9.38
N ILE A 299 2.23 -27.34 -8.83
CA ILE A 299 2.96 -26.33 -9.62
C ILE A 299 4.09 -26.95 -10.42
N THR A 300 4.89 -27.85 -9.82
CA THR A 300 6.04 -28.47 -10.50
C THR A 300 5.60 -29.44 -11.58
N CYS A 301 4.53 -30.22 -11.36
CA CYS A 301 3.98 -31.13 -12.36
C CYS A 301 3.33 -30.39 -13.52
N ASP A 302 2.66 -29.26 -13.25
CA ASP A 302 2.07 -28.41 -14.30
C ASP A 302 3.13 -27.60 -15.05
N TYR A 303 4.22 -27.17 -14.40
CA TYR A 303 5.38 -26.53 -15.06
C TYR A 303 6.20 -27.49 -15.94
N MET A 304 6.06 -28.80 -15.72
CA MET A 304 6.67 -29.84 -16.59
C MET A 304 5.88 -30.04 -17.89
N ILE A 305 4.76 -29.32 -18.10
CA ILE A 305 4.07 -29.25 -19.38
C ILE A 305 4.81 -28.24 -20.26
N ASP A 306 5.79 -28.78 -21.01
CA ASP A 306 6.49 -28.19 -22.15
C ASP A 306 7.49 -27.06 -21.88
N ASP A 307 8.79 -27.38 -21.98
CA ASP A 307 9.87 -26.41 -21.94
C ASP A 307 9.87 -25.43 -23.14
N GLU A 308 9.01 -25.66 -24.13
CA GLU A 308 8.81 -24.79 -25.30
C GLU A 308 7.69 -23.74 -25.11
N MET A 309 6.86 -23.82 -24.07
CA MET A 309 5.81 -22.82 -23.81
C MET A 309 6.40 -21.52 -23.22
N ASN A 310 5.91 -20.37 -23.69
CA ASN A 310 6.29 -19.06 -23.16
C ASN A 310 5.83 -18.91 -21.68
N TYR A 311 6.56 -18.13 -20.89
CA TYR A 311 6.30 -17.90 -19.46
C TYR A 311 4.86 -17.45 -19.18
N ASN A 312 4.30 -16.61 -20.05
CA ASN A 312 2.92 -16.13 -19.95
C ASN A 312 1.89 -17.26 -20.15
N ASP A 313 2.12 -18.15 -21.11
CA ASP A 313 1.21 -19.27 -21.40
C ASP A 313 1.28 -20.32 -20.27
N ARG A 314 2.47 -20.53 -19.68
CA ARG A 314 2.64 -21.41 -18.51
C ARG A 314 1.93 -20.86 -17.28
N THR A 315 1.99 -19.56 -17.06
CA THR A 315 1.30 -18.92 -15.93
C THR A 315 -0.21 -18.99 -16.11
N GLU A 316 -0.74 -18.71 -17.30
CA GLU A 316 -2.17 -18.81 -17.61
C GLU A 316 -2.70 -20.25 -17.40
N ALA A 317 -2.00 -21.26 -17.93
CA ALA A 317 -2.33 -22.67 -17.71
C ALA A 317 -2.28 -23.09 -16.23
N LEU A 318 -1.31 -22.55 -15.48
CA LEU A 318 -1.22 -22.78 -14.03
C LEU A 318 -2.46 -22.26 -13.31
N PHE A 319 -2.94 -21.06 -13.67
CA PHE A 319 -4.09 -20.43 -13.03
C PHE A 319 -5.41 -21.12 -13.36
N GLU A 320 -5.56 -21.66 -14.58
CA GLU A 320 -6.74 -22.40 -15.04
C GLU A 320 -6.86 -23.80 -14.39
N ASN A 321 -5.74 -24.48 -14.11
CA ASN A 321 -5.73 -25.85 -13.56
C ASN A 321 -5.99 -25.94 -12.04
N PHE A 322 -6.01 -24.83 -11.32
CA PHE A 322 -6.36 -24.83 -9.90
C PHE A 322 -7.85 -25.10 -9.71
N THR A 323 -8.21 -26.36 -9.50
CA THR A 323 -9.53 -26.74 -9.00
C THR A 323 -9.73 -26.22 -7.57
N GLU A 324 -10.98 -25.95 -7.17
CA GLU A 324 -11.36 -25.37 -5.86
C GLU A 324 -10.92 -26.20 -4.63
N GLU A 325 -10.42 -27.42 -4.81
CA GLU A 325 -10.04 -28.34 -3.72
C GLU A 325 -8.60 -28.14 -3.20
N VAL A 326 -7.77 -27.33 -3.86
CA VAL A 326 -6.37 -27.15 -3.47
C VAL A 326 -6.22 -26.02 -2.45
N LYS A 327 -5.78 -26.36 -1.24
CA LYS A 327 -5.51 -25.38 -0.18
C LYS A 327 -4.25 -24.58 -0.50
N ILE A 328 -4.38 -23.27 -0.65
CA ILE A 328 -3.27 -22.36 -0.88
C ILE A 328 -2.46 -22.22 0.42
N PRO A 329 -1.13 -22.46 0.40
CA PRO A 329 -0.29 -22.31 1.59
C PRO A 329 -0.01 -20.83 1.82
N LYS A 330 -0.94 -20.13 2.49
CA LYS A 330 -0.82 -18.71 2.83
C LYS A 330 0.57 -18.34 3.39
N PRO A 331 1.20 -19.11 4.31
CA PRO A 331 2.52 -18.74 4.82
C PRO A 331 3.64 -18.61 3.77
N VAL A 332 3.51 -19.21 2.59
CA VAL A 332 4.47 -18.98 1.50
C VAL A 332 4.31 -17.58 0.91
N SER A 333 3.08 -17.11 0.73
CA SER A 333 2.78 -15.72 0.34
C SER A 333 3.33 -14.75 1.38
N ASP A 334 3.02 -14.98 2.65
CA ASP A 334 3.43 -14.12 3.76
C ASP A 334 4.96 -13.99 3.85
N VAL A 335 5.70 -15.05 3.53
CA VAL A 335 7.17 -15.03 3.48
C VAL A 335 7.69 -14.20 2.30
N VAL A 336 7.05 -14.25 1.13
CA VAL A 336 7.43 -13.40 -0.01
C VAL A 336 7.27 -11.92 0.37
N GLU A 337 6.13 -11.56 0.96
CA GLU A 337 5.89 -10.20 1.46
C GLU A 337 6.89 -9.83 2.57
N ALA A 338 7.12 -10.72 3.53
CA ALA A 338 8.07 -10.48 4.60
C ALA A 338 9.51 -10.27 4.10
N LEU A 339 9.93 -10.96 3.02
CA LEU A 339 11.22 -10.74 2.39
C LEU A 339 11.31 -9.34 1.78
N ILE A 340 10.25 -8.86 1.13
CA ILE A 340 10.16 -7.47 0.61
C ILE A 340 10.34 -6.47 1.75
N GLY A 341 9.60 -6.65 2.85
CA GLY A 341 9.71 -5.81 4.05
C GLY A 341 11.12 -5.85 4.65
N ALA A 342 11.75 -7.04 4.70
CA ALA A 342 13.09 -7.22 5.22
C ALA A 342 14.15 -6.50 4.37
N ILE A 343 14.09 -6.60 3.04
CA ILE A 343 15.00 -5.91 2.13
C ILE A 343 14.84 -4.39 2.28
N TYR A 344 13.61 -3.90 2.39
CA TYR A 344 13.34 -2.47 2.57
C TYR A 344 14.00 -1.91 3.83
N ILE A 345 13.94 -2.64 4.95
CA ILE A 345 14.55 -2.21 6.21
C ILE A 345 16.08 -2.36 6.17
N ASP A 346 16.60 -3.45 5.61
CA ASP A 346 18.05 -3.71 5.52
C ASP A 346 18.76 -2.68 4.62
N THR A 347 18.08 -2.19 3.58
CA THR A 347 18.59 -1.13 2.68
C THR A 347 18.44 0.29 3.24
N GLY A 348 17.81 0.46 4.40
CA GLY A 348 17.57 1.77 5.00
C GLY A 348 16.48 2.57 4.31
N GLU A 349 15.32 1.96 4.08
CA GLU A 349 14.13 2.55 3.44
C GLU A 349 14.26 2.80 1.92
N SER A 350 15.01 1.96 1.18
CA SER A 350 15.20 2.14 -0.27
C SER A 350 14.23 1.33 -1.13
N ILE A 351 13.17 1.96 -1.65
CA ILE A 351 12.25 1.33 -2.61
C ILE A 351 12.95 0.92 -3.91
N ALA A 352 13.99 1.66 -4.34
CA ALA A 352 14.71 1.35 -5.58
C ALA A 352 15.45 0.01 -5.50
N GLU A 353 16.09 -0.29 -4.37
CA GLU A 353 16.77 -1.58 -4.17
C GLU A 353 15.77 -2.73 -4.02
N VAL A 354 14.64 -2.51 -3.33
CA VAL A 354 13.54 -3.48 -3.26
C VAL A 354 13.01 -3.83 -4.65
N THR A 355 12.78 -2.82 -5.49
CA THR A 355 12.25 -3.00 -6.86
C THR A 355 13.26 -3.70 -7.78
N LYS A 356 14.56 -3.67 -7.45
CA LYS A 356 15.61 -4.37 -8.21
C LYS A 356 15.74 -5.84 -7.81
N ALA A 357 15.36 -6.16 -6.57
CA ALA A 357 15.35 -7.53 -6.05
C ALA A 357 14.06 -8.30 -6.43
N LEU A 358 12.96 -7.58 -6.66
CA LEU A 358 11.70 -8.09 -7.22
C LEU A 358 11.79 -8.21 -8.75
#